data_AF-A0A7J3XDZ9-F1
#
_entry.id   AF-A0A7J3XDZ9-F1
#
_cell.length_a   1.000
_cell.length_b   1.000
_cell.length_c   1.000
_cell.angle_alpha   90.00
_cell.angle_beta   90.00
_cell.angle_gamma   90.00
#
_symmetry.space_group_name_H-M   'P 1'
#
loop_
_entity.id
_entity.type
_entity.pdbx_description
1 polymer ?
#
loop_
_entity_poly.entity_id
_entity_poly.type
_entity_poly.pdbx_seq_one_letter_code
_entity_poly.pdbx_strand_id
1 'polypeptide(L)'
;MKVRFTPEILSAVAAFQEITHAQVVDCLENDIAIYFVVKEGMRILATGTRGERLARLQQVFKKRVYVVEFSPDLEQFIRNLVPEVQKIEIDSRRVRLRVPKFEKSKVIGKDKRNLKIIEGFLKRLFDVEEVKVI
;
A
#
# COMPACT_ATOMS: atom_id res chain seq x y z
N MET A 1 6.23 10.96 13.34
CA MET A 1 7.37 10.53 12.50
C MET A 1 7.17 11.12 11.12
N LYS A 2 7.83 12.25 10.82
CA LYS A 2 7.83 12.84 9.47
C LYS A 2 8.69 11.94 8.59
N VAL A 3 8.10 11.28 7.60
CA VAL A 3 8.88 10.45 6.67
C VAL A 3 9.74 11.39 5.83
N ARG A 4 11.06 11.27 5.98
CA ARG A 4 12.02 11.78 5.01
C ARG A 4 11.99 10.79 3.85
N PHE A 5 11.69 11.26 2.64
CA PHE A 5 11.98 10.48 1.45
C PHE A 5 13.46 10.16 1.47
N THR A 6 13.82 8.92 1.81
CA THR A 6 15.21 8.50 1.77
C THR A 6 15.63 8.42 0.30
N PRO A 7 16.93 8.58 -0.02
CA PRO A 7 17.41 8.46 -1.40
C PRO A 7 16.94 7.17 -2.09
N GLU A 8 16.82 6.08 -1.33
CA GLU A 8 16.35 4.78 -1.81
C GLU A 8 14.87 4.85 -2.22
N ILE A 9 14.01 5.48 -1.41
CA ILE A 9 12.59 5.66 -1.73
C ILE A 9 12.42 6.56 -2.96
N LEU A 10 13.19 7.64 -3.08
CA LEU A 10 13.16 8.51 -4.26
C LEU A 10 13.57 7.75 -5.52
N SER A 11 14.63 6.94 -5.44
CA SER A 11 15.08 6.10 -6.54
C SER A 11 14.02 5.06 -6.93
N ALA A 12 13.35 4.44 -5.94
CA ALA A 12 12.30 3.47 -6.19
C ALA A 12 11.08 4.11 -6.88
N VAL A 13 10.68 5.31 -6.44
CA VAL A 13 9.61 6.09 -7.08
C VAL A 13 9.99 6.45 -8.52
N ALA A 14 11.22 6.95 -8.75
CA ALA A 14 11.67 7.31 -10.10
C ALA A 14 11.61 6.11 -11.06
N ALA A 15 12.19 4.97 -10.66
CA ALA A 15 12.17 3.74 -11.45
C ALA A 15 10.74 3.24 -11.71
N PHE A 16 9.86 3.32 -10.69
CA PHE A 16 8.46 2.96 -10.85
C PHE A 16 7.76 3.81 -11.90
N GLN A 17 7.89 5.14 -11.80
CA GLN A 17 7.24 6.07 -12.74
C GLN A 17 7.82 5.95 -14.16
N GLU A 18 9.12 5.68 -14.31
CA GLU A 18 9.74 5.46 -15.61
C GLU A 18 9.19 4.21 -16.32
N ILE A 19 9.05 3.10 -15.59
CA ILE A 19 8.57 1.83 -16.15
C ILE A 19 7.06 1.85 -16.40
N THR A 20 6.31 2.53 -15.54
CA THR A 20 4.84 2.44 -15.53
C THR A 20 4.13 3.63 -16.14
N HIS A 21 4.77 4.79 -16.19
CA HIS A 21 4.15 6.08 -16.45
C HIS A 21 3.00 6.45 -15.48
N ALA A 22 2.85 5.70 -14.38
CA ALA A 22 1.84 5.99 -13.37
C ALA A 22 2.39 6.98 -12.34
N GLN A 23 1.57 7.95 -11.95
CA GLN A 23 1.96 8.95 -10.95
C GLN A 23 1.82 8.35 -9.55
N VAL A 24 2.91 8.39 -8.79
CA VAL A 24 2.96 7.89 -7.40
C VAL A 24 2.53 8.99 -6.44
N VAL A 25 1.58 8.66 -5.55
CA VAL A 25 1.13 9.50 -4.44
C VAL A 25 1.97 9.24 -3.20
N ASP A 26 2.21 7.97 -2.89
CA ASP A 26 3.04 7.58 -1.74
C ASP A 26 3.71 6.22 -1.97
N CYS A 27 4.77 5.95 -1.20
CA CYS A 27 5.50 4.69 -1.21
C CYS A 27 5.94 4.34 0.21
N LEU A 28 5.82 3.05 0.55
CA LEU A 28 6.37 2.45 1.76
C LEU A 28 6.92 1.07 1.41
N GLU A 29 7.97 0.64 2.11
CA GLU A 29 8.54 -0.69 1.95
C GLU A 29 8.77 -1.39 3.28
N ASN A 30 8.87 -2.72 3.21
CA ASN A 30 9.38 -3.56 4.26
C ASN A 30 10.53 -4.43 3.72
N ASP A 31 10.91 -5.45 4.49
CA ASP A 31 11.98 -6.39 4.20
C ASP A 31 11.74 -7.20 2.91
N ILE A 32 10.49 -7.46 2.54
CA ILE A 32 10.14 -8.37 1.43
C ILE A 32 9.36 -7.72 0.29
N ALA A 33 8.81 -6.53 0.50
CA ALA A 33 7.87 -5.91 -0.43
C ALA A 33 7.95 -4.38 -0.43
N ILE A 34 7.66 -3.79 -1.58
CA ILE A 34 7.46 -2.35 -1.77
C ILE A 34 6.00 -2.14 -2.19
N TYR A 35 5.36 -1.14 -1.57
CA TYR A 35 3.98 -0.77 -1.82
C TYR A 35 3.97 0.64 -2.40
N PHE A 36 3.43 0.76 -3.61
CA PHE A 36 3.23 2.03 -4.29
C PHE A 36 1.75 2.39 -4.25
N VAL A 37 1.44 3.57 -3.74
CA VAL A 37 0.13 4.20 -3.90
C VAL A 37 0.19 5.07 -5.14
N VAL A 38 -0.66 4.81 -6.13
CA VAL A 38 -0.75 5.58 -7.37
C VAL A 38 -2.03 6.40 -7.40
N LYS A 39 -2.09 7.43 -8.26
CA LYS A 39 -3.33 8.19 -8.45
C LYS A 39 -4.49 7.29 -8.91
N GLU A 40 -5.70 7.74 -8.62
CA GLU A 40 -6.94 7.10 -9.05
C GLU A 40 -6.95 6.85 -10.58
N GLY A 41 -7.40 5.67 -10.99
CA GLY A 41 -7.44 5.21 -12.38
C GLY A 41 -6.11 4.70 -12.93
N MET A 42 -4.98 4.90 -12.24
CA MET A 42 -3.66 4.54 -12.76
C MET A 42 -3.21 3.13 -12.40
N ARG A 43 -3.96 2.38 -11.58
CA ARG A 43 -3.54 1.03 -11.15
C ARG A 43 -3.38 0.06 -12.33
N ILE A 44 -4.30 0.10 -13.29
CA ILE A 44 -4.25 -0.75 -14.49
C ILE A 44 -3.02 -0.41 -15.33
N LEU A 45 -2.76 0.89 -15.54
CA LEU A 45 -1.57 1.37 -16.24
C LEU A 45 -0.29 0.92 -15.54
N ALA A 46 -0.23 1.05 -14.21
CA ALA A 46 0.91 0.63 -13.42
C ALA A 46 1.18 -0.88 -13.48
N THR A 47 0.12 -1.68 -13.54
CA THR A 47 0.24 -3.14 -13.64
C THR A 47 0.71 -3.57 -15.04
N GLY A 48 0.25 -2.88 -16.08
CA GLY A 48 0.52 -3.23 -17.47
C GLY A 48 -0.34 -4.39 -17.98
N THR A 49 -0.22 -4.70 -19.28
CA THR A 49 -0.98 -5.77 -19.90
C THR A 49 -0.52 -7.10 -19.31
N ARG A 50 -1.44 -7.90 -18.77
CA ARG A 50 -1.12 -9.18 -18.10
C ARG A 50 -0.05 -9.09 -17.00
N GLY A 51 0.15 -7.92 -16.38
CA GLY A 51 1.10 -7.74 -15.27
C GLY A 51 2.57 -7.61 -15.68
N GLU A 52 2.87 -7.36 -16.96
CA GLU A 52 4.23 -7.29 -17.49
C GLU A 52 5.12 -6.23 -16.79
N ARG A 53 4.54 -5.07 -16.45
CA ARG A 53 5.26 -3.99 -15.77
C ARG A 53 5.53 -4.34 -14.32
N LEU A 54 4.56 -4.97 -13.66
CA LEU A 54 4.72 -5.46 -12.29
C LEU A 54 5.84 -6.50 -12.19
N ALA A 55 5.88 -7.46 -13.15
CA ALA A 55 6.95 -8.45 -13.23
C ALA A 55 8.33 -7.81 -13.41
N ARG A 56 8.45 -6.80 -14.27
CA ARG A 56 9.69 -6.03 -14.45
C ARG A 56 10.12 -5.30 -13.19
N LEU A 57 9.18 -4.63 -12.49
CA LEU A 57 9.48 -3.93 -11.24
C LEU A 57 9.99 -4.89 -10.15
N GLN A 58 9.39 -6.09 -10.04
CA GLN A 58 9.87 -7.12 -9.12
C GLN A 58 11.31 -7.56 -9.43
N GLN A 59 11.69 -7.63 -10.71
CA GLN A 59 13.07 -7.96 -11.10
C GLN A 59 14.06 -6.84 -10.77
N VAL A 60 13.64 -5.58 -10.89
CA VAL A 60 14.46 -4.40 -10.55
C VAL A 60 14.66 -4.29 -9.04
N PHE A 61 13.59 -4.35 -8.26
CA PHE A 61 13.65 -4.15 -6.81
C PHE A 61 14.05 -5.39 -6.01
N LYS A 62 14.05 -6.58 -6.64
CA LYS A 62 14.28 -7.88 -5.96
C LYS A 62 13.35 -8.11 -4.76
N LYS A 63 12.17 -7.47 -4.79
CA LYS A 63 11.11 -7.53 -3.77
C LYS A 63 9.77 -7.73 -4.46
N ARG A 64 8.76 -8.16 -3.70
CA ARG A 64 7.38 -8.10 -4.18
C ARG A 64 6.97 -6.64 -4.37
N VAL A 65 6.14 -6.38 -5.37
CA VAL A 65 5.65 -5.03 -5.66
C VAL A 65 4.14 -5.07 -5.57
N TYR A 66 3.57 -4.17 -4.77
CA TYR A 66 2.13 -3.97 -4.66
C TYR A 66 1.78 -2.58 -5.18
N VAL A 67 0.70 -2.50 -5.95
CA VAL A 67 0.17 -1.24 -6.48
C VAL A 67 -1.23 -1.03 -5.93
N VAL A 68 -1.39 0.03 -5.15
CA VAL A 68 -2.63 0.42 -4.50
C VAL A 68 -3.13 1.70 -5.16
N GLU A 69 -4.40 1.75 -5.49
CA GLU A 69 -5.02 2.94 -6.05
C GLU A 69 -5.43 3.89 -4.92
N PHE A 70 -4.99 5.14 -4.99
CA PHE A 70 -5.42 6.17 -4.06
C PHE A 70 -6.91 6.48 -4.25
N SER A 71 -7.59 6.74 -3.14
CA SER A 71 -8.92 7.33 -3.12
C SER A 71 -8.94 8.39 -2.02
N PRO A 72 -9.56 9.56 -2.21
CA PRO A 72 -9.74 10.53 -1.14
C PRO A 72 -10.75 10.05 -0.07
N ASP A 73 -11.59 9.06 -0.39
CA ASP A 73 -12.45 8.40 0.59
C ASP A 73 -11.66 7.34 1.38
N LEU A 74 -11.62 7.49 2.71
CA LEU A 74 -10.85 6.62 3.59
C LEU A 74 -11.31 5.16 3.49
N GLU A 75 -12.62 4.91 3.42
CA GLU A 75 -13.15 3.54 3.36
C GLU A 75 -12.75 2.86 2.04
N GLN A 76 -12.90 3.55 0.92
CA GLN A 76 -12.50 3.06 -0.39
C GLN A 76 -10.98 2.84 -0.47
N PHE A 77 -10.17 3.76 0.08
CA PHE A 77 -8.73 3.57 0.14
C PHE A 77 -8.34 2.34 0.96
N ILE A 78 -8.98 2.12 2.12
CA ILE A 78 -8.77 0.91 2.92
C ILE A 78 -9.14 -0.35 2.13
N ARG A 79 -10.25 -0.35 1.37
CA ARG A 79 -10.65 -1.48 0.53
C ARG A 79 -9.64 -1.75 -0.59
N ASN A 80 -9.04 -0.72 -1.16
CA ASN A 80 -7.97 -0.85 -2.14
C ASN A 80 -6.68 -1.41 -1.52
N LEU A 81 -6.38 -1.00 -0.29
CA LEU A 81 -5.17 -1.38 0.44
C LEU A 81 -5.25 -2.78 1.07
N VAL A 82 -6.43 -3.17 1.56
CA VAL A 82 -6.74 -4.46 2.20
C VAL A 82 -7.98 -5.07 1.54
N PRO A 83 -7.82 -5.71 0.37
CA PRO A 83 -8.94 -6.27 -0.38
C PRO A 83 -9.77 -7.32 0.38
N GLU A 84 -9.17 -7.96 1.40
CA GLU A 84 -9.81 -8.98 2.23
C GLU A 84 -10.74 -8.41 3.32
N VAL A 85 -10.85 -7.08 3.44
CA VAL A 85 -11.68 -6.45 4.47
C VAL A 85 -13.18 -6.66 4.23
N GLN A 86 -13.87 -7.17 5.25
CA GLN A 86 -15.31 -7.40 5.21
C GLN A 86 -16.09 -6.23 5.81
N LYS A 87 -15.56 -5.64 6.88
CA LYS A 87 -16.17 -4.50 7.57
C LYS A 87 -15.09 -3.54 8.05
N ILE A 88 -15.34 -2.25 7.88
CA ILE A 88 -14.49 -1.16 8.33
C ILE A 88 -15.30 -0.37 9.36
N GLU A 89 -14.72 -0.13 10.53
CA GLU A 89 -15.30 0.76 11.54
C GLU A 89 -14.31 1.90 11.79
N ILE A 90 -14.77 3.13 11.57
CA ILE A 90 -13.96 4.35 11.74
C ILE A 90 -14.51 5.09 12.96
N ASP A 91 -13.64 5.35 13.93
CA ASP A 91 -13.94 6.10 15.14
C ASP A 91 -12.86 7.16 15.35
N SER A 92 -13.17 8.40 14.97
CA SER A 92 -12.23 9.53 14.99
C SER A 92 -10.93 9.19 14.22
N ARG A 93 -9.81 9.00 14.92
CA ARG A 93 -8.50 8.63 14.34
C ARG A 93 -8.17 7.15 14.48
N ARG A 94 -9.17 6.30 14.73
CA ARG A 94 -9.01 4.86 14.94
C ARG A 94 -9.79 4.08 13.89
N VAL A 95 -9.16 3.05 13.33
CA VAL A 95 -9.76 2.19 12.31
C VAL A 95 -9.74 0.74 12.80
N ARG A 96 -10.89 0.07 12.78
CA ARG A 96 -11.00 -1.37 13.01
C ARG A 96 -11.36 -2.07 11.72
N LEU A 97 -10.53 -3.03 11.32
CA LEU A 97 -10.67 -3.82 10.10
C LEU A 97 -11.07 -5.24 10.46
N ARG A 98 -12.29 -5.64 10.09
CA ARG A 98 -12.73 -7.04 10.24
C ARG A 98 -12.38 -7.80 8.97
N VAL A 99 -11.58 -8.86 9.12
CA VAL A 99 -11.13 -9.72 8.02
C VAL A 99 -11.47 -11.18 8.33
N PRO A 100 -11.56 -12.07 7.32
CA PRO A 100 -11.71 -13.49 7.57
C PRO A 100 -10.58 -14.02 8.46
N LYS A 101 -10.88 -14.93 9.39
CA LYS A 101 -9.91 -15.46 10.35
C LYS A 101 -8.67 -16.07 9.67
N PHE A 102 -8.85 -16.70 8.50
CA PHE A 102 -7.76 -17.29 7.71
C PHE A 102 -6.89 -16.25 6.97
N GLU A 103 -7.44 -15.07 6.66
CA GLU A 103 -6.69 -13.96 6.04
C GLU A 103 -5.98 -13.08 7.09
N LYS A 104 -6.44 -13.11 8.36
CA LYS A 104 -5.91 -12.25 9.44
C LYS A 104 -4.39 -12.30 9.55
N SER A 105 -3.80 -13.50 9.52
CA SER A 105 -2.34 -13.68 9.58
C SER A 105 -1.61 -13.06 8.39
N LYS A 106 -2.21 -13.10 7.19
CA LYS A 106 -1.66 -12.51 5.96
C LYS A 106 -1.76 -10.98 5.98
N VAL A 107 -2.89 -10.44 6.41
CA VAL A 107 -3.12 -8.99 6.54
C VAL A 107 -2.16 -8.37 7.57
N ILE A 108 -1.95 -9.04 8.72
CA ILE A 108 -1.01 -8.56 9.74
C ILE A 108 0.44 -8.76 9.30
N GLY A 109 0.75 -9.91 8.70
CA GLY A 109 2.09 -10.33 8.35
C GLY A 109 2.95 -10.74 9.56
N LYS A 110 4.01 -11.52 9.31
CA LYS A 110 4.99 -11.88 10.34
C LYS A 110 5.57 -10.60 10.98
N ASP A 111 5.69 -10.59 12.30
CA ASP A 111 6.21 -9.44 13.07
C ASP A 111 5.46 -8.11 12.80
N LYS A 112 4.18 -8.22 12.44
CA LYS A 112 3.28 -7.10 12.07
C LYS A 112 3.77 -6.28 10.87
N ARG A 113 4.65 -6.83 10.03
CA ARG A 113 5.29 -6.07 8.94
C ARG A 113 4.30 -5.51 7.92
N ASN A 114 3.18 -6.18 7.65
CA ASN A 114 2.16 -5.69 6.73
C ASN A 114 1.25 -4.68 7.43
N LEU A 115 0.90 -4.94 8.70
CA LEU A 115 0.13 -3.99 9.52
C LEU A 115 0.83 -2.63 9.64
N LYS A 116 2.16 -2.61 9.80
CA LYS A 116 2.95 -1.37 9.84
C LYS A 116 2.88 -0.57 8.53
N ILE A 117 2.77 -1.24 7.38
CA ILE A 117 2.57 -0.57 6.08
C ILE A 117 1.18 0.05 6.03
N ILE A 118 0.15 -0.69 6.46
CA ILE A 118 -1.23 -0.21 6.51
C ILE A 118 -1.33 1.02 7.42
N GLU A 119 -0.85 0.91 8.66
CA GLU A 119 -0.75 2.03 9.61
C GLU A 119 0.01 3.21 9.02
N GLY A 120 1.13 2.95 8.34
CA GLY A 120 1.96 3.97 7.71
C GLY A 120 1.19 4.80 6.67
N PHE A 121 0.49 4.15 5.73
CA PHE A 121 -0.29 4.85 4.73
C PHE A 121 -1.47 5.61 5.34
N LEU A 122 -2.25 4.96 6.21
CA LEU A 122 -3.42 5.60 6.82
C LEU A 122 -3.03 6.80 7.68
N LYS A 123 -1.88 6.72 8.37
CA LYS A 123 -1.34 7.86 9.13
C LYS A 123 -0.88 9.00 8.23
N ARG A 124 -0.17 8.69 7.14
CA ARG A 124 0.43 9.71 6.27
C ARG A 124 -0.60 10.41 5.38
N LEU A 125 -1.62 9.69 4.94
CA LEU A 125 -2.60 10.17 3.96
C LEU A 125 -3.92 10.61 4.60
N PHE A 126 -4.29 10.09 5.78
CA PHE A 126 -5.59 10.32 6.40
C PHE A 126 -5.54 10.67 7.90
N ASP A 127 -4.35 10.88 8.47
CA ASP A 127 -4.16 11.23 9.89
C ASP A 127 -4.77 10.20 10.88
N VAL A 128 -4.79 8.92 10.48
CA VAL A 128 -5.19 7.80 11.35
C VAL A 128 -4.06 7.44 12.32
N GLU A 129 -4.37 7.33 13.60
CA GLU A 129 -3.40 7.06 14.67
C GLU A 129 -3.35 5.60 15.10
N GLU A 130 -4.47 4.88 15.00
CA GLU A 130 -4.58 3.49 15.44
C GLU A 130 -5.30 2.63 14.40
N VAL A 131 -4.72 1.46 14.08
CA VAL A 131 -5.35 0.46 13.21
C VAL A 131 -5.39 -0.87 13.94
N LYS A 132 -6.57 -1.49 14.01
CA LYS A 132 -6.76 -2.80 14.65
C LYS A 132 -7.40 -3.79 13.69
N VAL A 133 -6.72 -4.90 13.44
CA VAL A 133 -7.25 -6.02 12.64
C VAL A 133 -7.95 -7.02 13.56
N ILE A 134 -9.25 -7.21 13.36
CA ILE A 134 -10.15 -8.04 14.17
C ILE A 134 -10.50 -9.31 13.42
#